data_AF-A0A2D8VRL6-F1
#
_entry.id   AF-A0A2D8VRL6-F1
#
_cell.length_a   1.000
_cell.length_b   1.000
_cell.length_c   1.000
_cell.angle_alpha   90.00
_cell.angle_beta   90.00
_cell.angle_gamma   90.00
#
_symmetry.space_group_name_H-M   'P 1'
#
loop_
_entity.id
_entity.type
_entity.pdbx_description
1 polymer ?
#
loop_
_entity_poly.entity_id
_entity_poly.type
_entity_poly.pdbx_seq_one_letter_code
_entity_poly.pdbx_strand_id
1 'polypeptide(L)' 'MNIGKLHIKTPILLAPMAGVTDYPFRVLCKEQGAGVVYSEFVSAHGIIREN' A
#
# COMPACT_ATOMS: atom_id res chain seq x y z
N MET A 1 11.83 -3.06 -11.47
CA MET A 1 12.50 -2.42 -10.31
C MET A 1 12.84 -3.50 -9.28
N ASN A 2 14.02 -3.45 -8.67
CA ASN A 2 14.44 -4.43 -7.66
C ASN A 2 14.53 -3.74 -6.29
N ILE A 3 13.86 -4.28 -5.27
CA ILE A 3 13.95 -3.81 -3.87
C ILE A 3 14.32 -5.01 -3.00
N GLY A 4 15.57 -5.07 -2.54
CA GLY A 4 16.08 -6.24 -1.84
C GLY A 4 15.92 -7.51 -2.69
N LYS A 5 15.16 -8.48 -2.17
CA LYS A 5 14.85 -9.75 -2.87
C LYS A 5 13.61 -9.68 -3.75
N LEU A 6 12.90 -8.55 -3.78
CA LEU A 6 11.65 -8.40 -4.54
C LEU A 6 11.94 -7.86 -5.94
N HIS A 7 11.46 -8.57 -6.95
CA HIS A 7 11.42 -8.10 -8.32
C HIS A 7 10.02 -7.55 -8.65
N ILE A 8 9.93 -6.24 -8.90
CA ILE A 8 8.68 -5.54 -9.21
C ILE A 8 8.66 -5.23 -10.71
N LYS A 9 7.73 -5.85 -11.44
CA LYS A 9 7.58 -5.67 -12.90
C LYS A 9 7.26 -4.21 -13.26
N THR A 10 6.23 -3.64 -12.64
CA THR A 10 5.84 -2.24 -12.88
C THR A 10 6.38 -1.34 -11.77
N PRO A 11 7.25 -0.36 -12.05
CA PRO A 11 7.87 0.50 -11.02
C PRO A 11 6.93 1.60 -10.51
N ILE A 12 5.63 1.30 -10.36
CA ILE A 12 4.61 2.21 -9.85
C ILE A 12 4.09 1.63 -8.54
N LEU A 13 4.19 2.40 -7.47
CA LEU A 13 3.80 2.00 -6.13
C LEU A 13 2.75 2.99 -5.64
N LEU A 14 1.63 2.49 -5.11
CA LEU A 14 0.59 3.32 -4.52
C LEU A 14 1.10 3.91 -3.19
N ALA A 15 0.91 5.19 -2.89
CA ALA A 15 1.30 5.72 -1.58
C ALA A 15 0.38 5.20 -0.45
N PRO A 16 0.89 4.89 0.75
CA PRO A 16 0.06 4.60 1.92
C PRO A 16 -0.56 5.90 2.45
N MET A 17 -1.88 5.99 2.42
CA MET A 17 -2.64 7.19 2.80
C MET A 17 -3.78 6.80 3.75
N ALA A 18 -3.85 7.46 4.90
CA ALA A 18 -4.93 7.28 5.88
C ALA A 18 -6.27 7.75 5.29
N GLY A 19 -7.32 6.95 5.48
CA GLY A 19 -8.66 7.19 4.96
C GLY A 19 -8.82 7.07 3.44
N VAL A 20 -7.76 6.69 2.71
CA VAL A 20 -7.77 6.64 1.23
C VAL A 20 -7.36 5.27 0.71
N THR A 21 -6.32 4.67 1.27
CA THR A 21 -5.77 3.39 0.79
C THR A 21 -6.55 2.18 1.36
N ASP A 22 -7.87 2.18 1.18
CA ASP A 22 -8.78 1.13 1.62
C ASP A 22 -8.78 -0.09 0.66
N TYR A 23 -9.61 -1.11 0.91
CA TYR A 23 -9.62 -2.30 0.05
C TYR A 23 -10.07 -2.01 -1.39
N PRO A 24 -11.23 -1.38 -1.64
CA PRO A 24 -11.68 -1.06 -3.00
C PRO A 24 -10.67 -0.24 -3.81
N PHE A 25 -10.08 0.81 -3.22
CA PHE A 25 -9.15 1.67 -3.92
C PHE A 25 -7.88 0.92 -4.36
N ARG A 26 -7.37 0.01 -3.53
CA ARG A 26 -6.20 -0.80 -3.85
C ARG A 26 -6.45 -1.81 -4.97
N VAL A 27 -7.64 -2.41 -4.99
CA VAL A 27 -8.05 -3.31 -6.08
C VAL A 27 -8.03 -2.53 -7.40
N LEU A 28 -8.65 -1.35 -7.41
CA LEU A 28 -8.68 -0.49 -8.60
C LEU A 28 -7.26 -0.09 -9.05
N CYS A 29 -6.39 0.37 -8.13
CA CYS A 29 -5.01 0.70 -8.47
C CYS A 29 -4.23 -0.51 -9.01
N LYS A 30 -4.49 -1.71 -8.48
CA LYS A 30 -3.83 -2.94 -8.94
C LYS A 30 -4.27 -3.31 -10.36
N GLU A 31 -5.55 -3.20 -10.65
CA GLU A 31 -6.13 -3.41 -11.98
C GLU A 31 -5.61 -2.40 -13.00
N GLN A 32 -5.36 -1.15 -12.58
CA GLN A 32 -4.76 -0.10 -13.41
C GLN A 32 -3.23 -0.24 -13.58
N GLY A 33 -2.62 -1.27 -13.00
CA GLY A 33 -1.21 -1.61 -13.27
C GLY A 33 -0.22 -1.22 -12.16
N ALA A 34 -0.68 -0.85 -10.96
CA ALA A 34 0.22 -0.66 -9.83
C ALA A 34 1.04 -1.95 -9.55
N GLY A 35 2.36 -1.80 -9.50
CA GLY A 35 3.27 -2.89 -9.18
C GLY A 35 3.11 -3.35 -7.73
N VAL A 36 2.95 -2.38 -6.82
CA VAL A 36 2.77 -2.60 -5.38
C VAL A 36 1.64 -1.73 -4.84
N VAL A 37 0.85 -2.30 -3.94
CA VAL A 37 -0.18 -1.61 -3.15
C VAL A 37 0.02 -1.94 -1.68
N TYR A 38 -0.30 -1.02 -0.78
CA TYR A 38 -0.12 -1.16 0.68
C TYR A 38 -1.48 -1.20 1.35
N SER A 39 -1.60 -1.70 2.58
CA SER A 39 -2.78 -1.39 3.39
C SER A 39 -2.84 0.11 3.75
N GLU A 40 -3.92 0.51 4.42
CA GLU A 40 -4.08 1.87 4.92
C GLU A 40 -2.91 2.33 5.80
N PHE A 41 -2.67 3.65 5.84
CA PHE A 41 -1.70 4.22 6.77
C PHE A 41 -2.31 4.36 8.17
N VAL A 42 -1.85 3.53 9.10
CA VAL A 42 -2.34 3.44 10.48
C VAL A 42 -1.31 3.94 11.50
N SER A 43 -1.80 4.47 12.63
CA SER A 43 -0.95 4.91 13.74
C SER A 43 -0.41 3.71 14.53
N ALA A 44 0.91 3.52 14.52
CA ALA A 44 1.56 2.49 15.32
C ALA A 44 1.30 2.67 16.82
N HIS A 45 1.27 3.92 17.31
CA HIS A 45 0.96 4.22 18.70
C HIS A 45 -0.49 3.89 19.06
N GLY A 46 -1.44 4.11 18.13
CA GLY A 46 -2.84 3.73 18.32
C GLY A 46 -2.98 2.21 18.48
N ILE A 47 -2.29 1.45 17.62
CA ILE A 47 -2.28 -0.03 17.68
C ILE A 47 -1.66 -0.53 18.99
N ILE A 48 -0.49 -0.01 19.38
CA ILE A 48 0.23 -0.48 20.58
C ILE A 48 -0.53 -0.15 21.87
N ARG A 49 -1.27 0.97 21.90
CA ARG A 49 -1.96 1.45 23.10
C ARG A 49 -3.45 1.09 23.13
N GLU A 50 -3.95 0.38 22.11
CA GLU A 50 -5.36 -0.01 21.96
C GLU A 50 -6.35 1.16 22.10
N ASN A 51 -5.96 2.34 21.60
CA ASN A 51 -6.76 3.58 21.65
C ASN A 51 -7.76 3.67 20.49
#